data_AF-A0A2X1PK38-F1
#
_entry.id   AF-A0A2X1PK38-F1
#
_cell.length_a   1.000
_cell.length_b   1.000
_cell.length_c   1.000
_cell.angle_alpha   90.00
_cell.angle_beta   90.00
_cell.angle_gamma   90.00
#
_symmetry.space_group_name_H-M   'P 1'
#
loop_
_entity.id
_entity.type
_entity.pdbx_description
1 polymer ?
#
loop_
_entity_poly.entity_id
_entity_poly.type
_entity_poly.pdbx_seq_one_letter_code
_entity_poly.pdbx_strand_id
1 'polypeptide(L)'
;MVDKPDILILEGLNVLQTGNNKTDQTFVSDFVDFSIYVDAEEKLLKEWYIKRFLKFRESAFNDPNSYFKHYASLSKEEAIATASKIWDEINGLNLNQNILPTRERANLILKKGHNHQVELIKLRK
;
A
#
# COMPACT_ATOMS: atom_id res chain seq x y z
N MET A 1 6.37 3.31 -23.62
CA MET A 1 5.19 4.10 -24.06
C MET A 1 3.97 3.26 -23.77
N VAL A 2 2.96 3.81 -23.10
CA VAL A 2 1.65 3.16 -22.97
C VAL A 2 0.81 3.70 -24.13
N ASP A 3 0.40 2.84 -25.05
CA ASP A 3 -0.25 3.25 -26.30
C ASP A 3 -1.65 2.66 -26.39
N LYS A 4 -2.65 3.48 -26.03
CA LYS A 4 -4.09 3.23 -26.20
C LYS A 4 -4.56 1.79 -25.91
N PRO A 5 -4.32 1.24 -24.70
CA PRO A 5 -4.91 -0.04 -24.34
C PRO A 5 -6.43 0.10 -24.13
N ASP A 6 -7.17 -1.01 -24.30
CA ASP A 6 -8.60 -1.05 -23.99
C ASP A 6 -8.87 -0.84 -22.48
N ILE A 7 -7.97 -1.33 -21.63
CA ILE A 7 -8.03 -1.18 -20.17
C ILE A 7 -6.64 -0.82 -19.66
N LEU A 8 -6.55 0.24 -18.86
CA LEU A 8 -5.35 0.61 -18.11
C LEU A 8 -5.61 0.45 -16.61
N ILE A 9 -4.82 -0.39 -15.94
CA ILE A 9 -4.86 -0.51 -14.48
C ILE A 9 -3.82 0.45 -13.90
N LEU A 10 -4.29 1.43 -13.14
CA LEU A 10 -3.45 2.33 -12.37
C LEU A 10 -3.44 1.90 -10.90
N GLU A 11 -2.27 1.55 -10.37
CA GLU A 11 -2.10 1.23 -8.95
C GLU A 11 -1.29 2.28 -8.21
N GLY A 12 -1.59 2.48 -6.92
CA GLY A 12 -0.82 3.36 -6.06
C GLY A 12 -1.58 3.78 -4.81
N LEU A 13 -0.84 4.26 -3.81
CA LEU A 13 -1.39 4.68 -2.52
C LEU A 13 -2.21 5.98 -2.63
N ASN A 14 -1.93 6.81 -3.65
CA ASN A 14 -2.44 8.18 -3.75
C ASN A 14 -3.49 8.36 -4.87
N VAL A 15 -3.91 7.29 -5.55
CA VAL A 15 -4.83 7.37 -6.71
C VAL A 15 -6.16 8.05 -6.37
N LEU A 16 -6.62 7.91 -5.12
CA LEU A 16 -7.89 8.45 -4.63
C LEU A 16 -7.76 9.75 -3.81
N GLN A 17 -6.54 10.27 -3.66
CA GLN A 17 -6.31 11.52 -2.94
C GLN A 17 -6.79 12.70 -3.77
N THR A 18 -7.47 13.64 -3.11
CA THR A 18 -7.73 14.97 -3.67
C THR A 18 -6.80 15.94 -2.95
N GLY A 19 -6.13 16.80 -3.71
CA GLY A 19 -5.28 17.86 -3.16
C GLY A 19 -6.04 18.79 -2.18
N ASN A 20 -5.30 19.48 -1.32
CA ASN A 20 -5.84 20.38 -0.31
C ASN A 20 -6.49 21.62 -0.97
N ASN A 21 -7.82 21.61 -1.13
CA ASN A 21 -8.75 22.75 -1.25
C ASN A 21 -8.20 24.04 -1.90
N LYS A 22 -7.38 23.94 -2.95
CA LYS A 22 -7.07 25.04 -3.84
C LYS A 22 -7.96 24.88 -5.05
N THR A 23 -8.81 25.87 -5.28
CA THR A 23 -9.68 25.98 -6.45
C THR A 23 -8.86 25.73 -7.73
N ASP A 24 -9.40 24.93 -8.65
CA ASP A 24 -8.83 24.54 -9.95
C ASP A 24 -7.71 23.48 -9.97
N GLN A 25 -7.78 22.43 -9.14
CA GLN A 25 -6.92 21.25 -9.30
C GLN A 25 -7.66 20.06 -9.89
N THR A 26 -7.11 19.49 -10.97
CA THR A 26 -7.50 18.18 -11.49
C THR A 26 -6.83 17.08 -10.66
N PHE A 27 -7.59 16.04 -10.32
CA PHE A 27 -7.12 14.90 -9.55
C PHE A 27 -6.98 13.66 -10.42
N VAL A 28 -6.14 12.70 -10.01
CA VAL A 28 -5.99 11.42 -10.71
C VAL A 28 -7.34 10.71 -10.82
N SER A 29 -8.17 10.81 -9.78
CA SER A 29 -9.52 10.26 -9.74
C SER A 29 -10.44 10.79 -10.85
N ASP A 30 -10.19 12.00 -11.39
CA ASP A 30 -11.01 12.59 -12.46
C ASP A 30 -10.80 11.87 -13.80
N PHE A 31 -9.75 11.06 -13.91
CA PHE A 31 -9.40 10.28 -15.11
C PHE A 31 -9.57 8.77 -14.93
N VAL A 32 -10.22 8.34 -13.84
CA VAL A 32 -10.41 6.93 -13.51
C VAL A 32 -11.89 6.59 -13.57
N ASP A 33 -12.28 5.69 -14.47
CA ASP A 33 -13.68 5.26 -14.63
C ASP A 33 -14.16 4.37 -13.48
N PHE A 34 -13.26 3.57 -12.90
CA PHE A 34 -13.56 2.64 -11.82
C PHE A 34 -12.38 2.47 -10.88
N SER A 35 -12.64 2.52 -9.57
CA SER A 35 -11.62 2.45 -8.53
C SER A 35 -11.90 1.34 -7.52
N ILE A 36 -10.81 0.66 -7.13
CA ILE A 36 -10.83 -0.43 -6.15
C ILE A 36 -9.93 -0.05 -4.98
N TYR A 37 -10.48 -0.06 -3.77
CA TYR A 37 -9.71 0.04 -2.53
C TYR A 37 -9.55 -1.34 -1.88
N VAL A 38 -8.32 -1.75 -1.62
CA VAL A 38 -8.01 -3.00 -0.93
C VAL A 38 -7.80 -2.69 0.55
N ASP A 39 -8.74 -3.13 1.39
CA ASP A 39 -8.76 -2.86 2.83
C ASP A 39 -8.32 -4.09 3.63
N ALA A 40 -7.81 -3.88 4.83
CA ALA A 40 -7.55 -4.90 5.84
C ALA A 40 -7.38 -4.22 7.20
N GLU A 41 -7.49 -4.99 8.28
CA GLU A 41 -7.16 -4.47 9.60
C GLU A 41 -5.70 -4.04 9.68
N GLU A 42 -5.42 -2.90 10.33
CA GLU A 42 -4.07 -2.32 10.38
C GLU A 42 -3.04 -3.31 10.94
N LYS A 43 -3.42 -4.11 11.95
CA LYS A 43 -2.58 -5.17 12.50
C LYS A 43 -2.16 -6.19 11.43
N LEU A 44 -3.09 -6.59 10.55
CA LEU A 44 -2.79 -7.51 9.45
C LEU A 44 -1.85 -6.85 8.43
N LEU A 45 -2.08 -5.58 8.09
CA LEU A 45 -1.21 -4.84 7.18
C LEU A 45 0.23 -4.75 7.74
N LYS A 46 0.39 -4.46 9.03
CA LYS A 46 1.69 -4.45 9.71
C LYS A 46 2.37 -5.82 9.67
N GLU A 47 1.63 -6.89 9.99
CA GLU A 47 2.14 -8.26 9.91
C GLU A 47 2.61 -8.62 8.49
N TRP A 48 1.83 -8.27 7.47
CA TRP A 48 2.19 -8.52 6.07
C TRP A 48 3.40 -7.69 5.63
N TYR A 49 3.48 -6.44 6.08
CA TYR A 49 4.62 -5.56 5.83
C TYR A 49 5.91 -6.16 6.40
N ILE A 50 5.91 -6.58 7.67
CA ILE A 50 7.07 -7.19 8.32
C ILE A 50 7.46 -8.49 7.61
N LYS A 51 6.50 -9.36 7.29
CA LYS A 51 6.75 -10.60 6.53
C LYS A 51 7.42 -10.31 5.18
N ARG A 52 6.94 -9.29 4.46
CA ARG A 52 7.52 -8.87 3.17
C ARG A 52 8.91 -8.27 3.34
N PHE A 53 9.13 -7.47 4.38
CA PHE A 53 10.43 -6.89 4.70
C PHE A 53 11.48 -7.99 4.94
N LEU A 54 11.14 -9.02 5.71
CA LEU A 54 12.03 -10.16 5.96
C LEU A 54 12.36 -10.93 4.68
N LYS A 55 11.40 -11.15 3.78
CA LYS A 55 11.65 -11.77 2.47
C LYS A 55 12.62 -10.94 1.61
N PHE A 56 12.50 -9.61 1.63
CA PHE A 56 13.44 -8.74 0.91
C PHE A 56 14.83 -8.74 1.54
N ARG A 57 14.92 -8.75 2.88
CA ARG A 57 16.19 -8.93 3.58
C ARG A 57 16.87 -10.25 3.19
N GLU A 58 16.14 -11.36 3.17
CA GLU A 58 16.67 -12.68 2.81
C GLU A 58 17.17 -12.74 1.36
N SER A 59 16.49 -12.08 0.42
CA SER A 59 16.93 -12.04 -0.98
C SER A 59 18.12 -11.09 -1.22
N ALA A 60 18.26 -10.04 -0.40
CA ALA A 60 19.34 -9.06 -0.54
C ALA A 60 20.75 -9.61 -0.26
N PHE A 61 20.88 -10.78 0.38
CA PHE A 61 22.18 -11.44 0.57
C PHE A 61 22.89 -11.77 -0.75
N ASN A 62 22.12 -12.02 -1.81
CA ASN A 62 22.64 -12.46 -3.10
C ASN A 62 22.80 -11.30 -4.11
N ASP A 63 22.42 -10.07 -3.75
CA ASP A 63 22.52 -8.90 -4.62
C ASP A 63 23.26 -7.75 -3.93
N PRO A 64 24.54 -7.51 -4.26
CA PRO A 64 25.34 -6.46 -3.65
C PRO A 64 24.87 -5.03 -3.98
N ASN A 65 23.98 -4.85 -4.96
CA ASN A 65 23.38 -3.57 -5.34
C ASN A 65 21.99 -3.35 -4.75
N SER A 66 21.47 -4.31 -3.97
CA SER A 66 20.15 -4.19 -3.33
C SER A 66 20.13 -3.08 -2.30
N TYR A 67 19.13 -2.20 -2.37
CA TYR A 67 18.85 -1.21 -1.33
C TYR A 67 18.70 -1.85 0.07
N PHE A 68 18.20 -3.09 0.12
CA PHE A 68 18.00 -3.84 1.37
C PHE A 68 19.29 -4.41 1.97
N LYS A 69 20.45 -4.22 1.33
CA LYS A 69 21.74 -4.70 1.82
C LYS A 69 22.08 -4.20 3.23
N HIS A 70 21.69 -2.96 3.54
CA HIS A 70 21.89 -2.38 4.88
C HIS A 70 21.12 -3.13 5.98
N TYR A 71 20.06 -3.86 5.62
CA TYR A 71 19.27 -4.68 6.53
C TYR A 71 19.70 -6.14 6.54
N ALA A 72 20.48 -6.59 5.55
CA ALA A 72 20.94 -7.99 5.44
C ALA A 72 21.80 -8.40 6.64
N SER A 73 22.61 -7.48 7.18
CA SER A 73 23.47 -7.76 8.34
C SER A 73 22.73 -7.79 9.69
N LEU A 74 21.49 -7.29 9.76
CA LEU A 74 20.69 -7.34 10.99
C LEU A 74 20.30 -8.79 11.29
N SER A 75 20.23 -9.16 12.57
CA SER A 75 19.54 -10.38 13.00
C SER A 75 18.05 -10.32 12.61
N LYS A 76 17.37 -11.48 12.67
CA LYS A 76 15.94 -11.53 12.33
C LYS A 76 15.11 -10.66 13.28
N GLU A 77 15.45 -10.69 14.56
CA GLU A 77 14.81 -9.93 15.63
C GLU A 77 15.01 -8.42 15.43
N GLU A 78 16.24 -8.00 15.13
CA GLU A 78 16.55 -6.60 14.81
C GLU A 78 15.83 -6.13 13.53
N ALA A 79 15.73 -7.00 12.52
CA ALA A 79 15.00 -6.69 11.29
C ALA A 79 13.50 -6.54 11.55
N ILE A 80 12.90 -7.37 12.41
CA ILE A 80 11.49 -7.24 12.83
C ILE A 80 11.28 -5.93 13.59
N ALA A 81 12.16 -5.60 14.55
CA ALA A 81 12.08 -4.36 15.30
C ALA A 81 12.19 -3.14 14.37
N THR A 82 13.16 -3.17 13.44
CA THR A 82 13.37 -2.13 12.44
C THR A 82 12.15 -1.97 11.52
N ALA A 83 11.63 -3.07 10.96
CA ALA A 83 10.46 -3.04 10.10
C ALA A 83 9.22 -2.55 10.86
N SER A 84 9.05 -2.95 12.12
CA SER A 84 7.96 -2.48 12.97
C SER A 84 8.04 -0.97 13.19
N LYS A 85 9.23 -0.45 13.48
CA LYS A 85 9.46 1.00 13.64
C LYS A 85 9.14 1.77 12.35
N ILE A 86 9.62 1.29 11.20
CA ILE A 86 9.31 1.90 9.89
C ILE A 86 7.81 1.86 9.60
N TRP A 87 7.12 0.78 9.99
CA TRP A 87 5.66 0.75 9.90
C TRP A 87 5.06 1.86 10.76
N ASP A 88 5.36 1.89 12.06
CA ASP A 88 4.71 2.80 13.01
C ASP A 88 4.99 4.27 12.71
N GLU A 89 6.20 4.61 12.27
CA GLU A 89 6.63 5.99 12.06
C GLU A 89 6.38 6.52 10.64
N ILE A 90 6.15 5.64 9.66
CA ILE A 90 6.03 6.04 8.24
C ILE A 90 4.77 5.48 7.61
N ASN A 91 4.66 4.16 7.50
CA ASN A 91 3.59 3.55 6.70
C ASN A 91 2.22 3.60 7.41
N GLY A 92 2.18 3.36 8.72
CA GLY A 92 1.00 3.44 9.55
C GLY A 92 0.48 4.88 9.68
N LEU A 93 1.39 5.86 9.80
CA LEU A 93 1.02 7.27 9.73
C LEU A 93 0.45 7.64 8.36
N ASN A 94 1.11 7.24 7.27
CA ASN A 94 0.61 7.50 5.92
C ASN A 94 -0.73 6.82 5.65
N LEU A 95 -0.92 5.58 6.13
CA LEU A 95 -2.18 4.86 6.08
C LEU A 95 -3.30 5.67 6.74
N ASN A 96 -3.11 6.05 8.00
CA ASN A 96 -4.15 6.71 8.78
C ASN A 96 -4.44 8.14 8.32
N GLN A 97 -3.41 8.88 7.90
CA GLN A 97 -3.54 10.30 7.57
C GLN A 97 -3.93 10.54 6.10
N ASN A 98 -3.46 9.70 5.16
CA ASN A 98 -3.54 10.03 3.74
C ASN A 98 -4.25 8.97 2.89
N ILE A 99 -4.22 7.69 3.28
CA ILE A 99 -4.78 6.60 2.46
C ILE A 99 -6.18 6.24 2.93
N LEU A 100 -6.34 5.85 4.20
CA LEU A 100 -7.60 5.40 4.78
C LEU A 100 -8.74 6.43 4.66
N PRO A 101 -8.52 7.76 4.79
CA PRO A 101 -9.56 8.76 4.58
C PRO A 101 -10.15 8.76 3.16
N THR A 102 -9.43 8.21 2.18
CA THR A 102 -9.89 8.11 0.79
C THR A 102 -10.71 6.86 0.49
N ARG A 103 -10.80 5.90 1.44
CA ARG A 103 -11.45 4.60 1.24
C ARG A 103 -12.87 4.70 0.69
N GLU A 104 -13.69 5.57 1.28
CA GLU A 104 -15.12 5.71 0.90
C GLU A 104 -15.33 6.38 -0.47
N ARG A 105 -14.24 6.80 -1.14
CA ARG A 105 -14.28 7.32 -2.52
C ARG A 105 -14.25 6.21 -3.55
N ALA A 106 -13.82 5.01 -3.19
CA ALA A 106 -13.72 3.90 -4.12
C ALA A 106 -15.10 3.41 -4.59
N ASN A 107 -15.17 2.92 -5.83
CA ASN A 107 -16.36 2.25 -6.34
C ASN A 107 -16.53 0.87 -5.69
N LEU A 108 -15.41 0.16 -5.47
CA LEU A 108 -15.36 -1.17 -4.86
C LEU A 108 -14.37 -1.19 -3.70
N ILE A 109 -14.79 -1.71 -2.54
CA ILE A 109 -13.91 -1.99 -1.41
C ILE A 109 -13.82 -3.51 -1.23
N LEU A 110 -12.60 -4.04 -1.29
CA LEU A 110 -12.29 -5.44 -1.02
C LEU A 110 -11.60 -5.55 0.34
N LYS A 111 -12.30 -6.02 1.36
CA LYS A 111 -11.70 -6.23 2.69
C LYS A 111 -11.10 -7.62 2.79
N LYS A 112 -9.82 -7.68 3.13
CA LYS A 112 -9.03 -8.90 3.27
C LYS A 112 -8.92 -9.33 4.74
N GLY A 113 -8.97 -10.64 4.95
CA GLY A 113 -8.70 -11.33 6.20
C GLY A 113 -7.27 -11.86 6.32
N HIS A 114 -7.00 -12.61 7.39
CA HIS A 114 -5.64 -13.01 7.83
C HIS A 114 -4.76 -13.65 6.74
N ASN A 115 -5.34 -14.52 5.91
CA ASN A 115 -4.64 -15.25 4.84
C ASN A 115 -4.72 -14.56 3.47
N HIS A 116 -4.88 -13.23 3.47
CA HIS A 116 -5.11 -12.44 2.27
C HIS A 116 -6.39 -12.80 1.49
N GLN A 117 -7.28 -13.59 2.07
CA GLN A 117 -8.57 -13.93 1.47
C GLN A 117 -9.50 -12.72 1.56
N VAL A 118 -10.33 -12.50 0.54
CA VAL A 118 -11.37 -11.47 0.60
C VAL A 118 -12.52 -12.00 1.45
N GLU A 119 -12.85 -11.29 2.51
CA GLU A 119 -13.92 -11.67 3.44
C GLU A 119 -15.18 -10.83 3.26
N LEU A 120 -15.03 -9.61 2.73
CA LEU A 120 -16.15 -8.69 2.50
C LEU A 120 -15.91 -7.89 1.22
N ILE A 121 -16.97 -7.75 0.44
CA ILE A 121 -17.02 -6.92 -0.76
C ILE A 121 -18.09 -5.86 -0.56
N LYS A 122 -17.74 -4.58 -0.76
CA LYS A 122 -18.71 -3.48 -0.81
C LYS A 122 -18.63 -2.81 -2.17
N LEU A 123 -19.74 -2.81 -2.90
CA LEU A 123 -19.87 -2.10 -4.18
C LEU A 123 -20.80 -0.91 -3.97
N ARG A 124 -20.35 0.28 -4.38
CA ARG A 124 -21.17 1.50 -4.37
C ARG A 124 -22.20 1.43 -5.50
N LYS A 125 -23.46 1.74 -5.18
CA LYS A 125 -24.55 1.83 -6.17
C LYS A 125 -24.44 3.11 -6.99
#